data_AF-D5H552-F1
#
_entry.id   AF-D5H552-F1
#
_cell.length_a   1.000
_cell.length_b   1.000
_cell.length_c   1.000
_cell.angle_alpha   90.00
_cell.angle_beta   90.00
_cell.angle_gamma   90.00
#
_symmetry.space_group_name_H-M   'P 1'
#
loop_
_entity.id
_entity.type
_entity.pdbx_description
1 polymer ?
#
loop_
_entity_poly.entity_id
_entity_poly.type
_entity_poly.pdbx_seq_one_letter_code
_entity_poly.pdbx_strand_id
1 'polypeptide(L)' 'MADLTVWRPVEEQYSGSAFSGEGARQYGGRFNSPGIPVVYTAGSLPLALVETMTGLERYDQLRRYVFFRVGIP' A
#
# COMPACT_ATOMS: atom_id res chain seq x y z
N MET A 1 -2.06 4.45 25.05
CA MET A 1 -1.26 4.76 23.84
C MET A 1 -2.25 5.12 22.74
N ALA A 2 -1.96 6.12 21.92
CA ALA A 2 -2.88 6.51 20.85
C ALA A 2 -2.63 5.61 19.64
N ASP A 3 -3.68 4.97 19.13
CA ASP A 3 -3.58 4.13 17.93
C ASP A 3 -3.06 4.96 16.75
N LEU A 4 -2.00 4.47 16.10
CA LEU A 4 -1.48 5.10 14.89
C LEU A 4 -2.39 4.75 13.71
N THR A 5 -3.07 5.75 13.15
CA THR A 5 -3.86 5.58 11.93
C THR A 5 -2.97 5.69 10.70
N VAL A 6 -3.01 4.67 9.83
CA VAL A 6 -2.29 4.64 8.55
C VAL A 6 -3.22 4.24 7.40
N TRP A 7 -2.72 4.39 6.18
CA TRP A 7 -3.45 4.13 4.94
C TRP A 7 -2.66 3.17 4.04
N ARG A 8 -3.33 2.15 3.51
CA ARG A 8 -2.74 1.12 2.63
C ARG A 8 -3.48 1.12 1.29
N PRO A 9 -2.88 1.65 0.21
CA PRO A 9 -3.40 1.47 -1.14
C PRO A 9 -3.07 0.07 -1.65
N VAL A 10 -4.03 -0.59 -2.27
CA VAL A 10 -3.86 -1.91 -2.90
C VAL A 10 -4.74 -1.97 -4.15
N GLU A 11 -4.26 -2.58 -5.23
CA GLU A 11 -5.17 -2.94 -6.32
C GLU A 11 -6.26 -3.89 -5.80
N GLU A 12 -7.50 -3.65 -6.17
CA GLU A 12 -8.70 -4.32 -5.68
C GLU A 12 -8.62 -5.85 -5.80
N GLN A 13 -8.02 -6.34 -6.88
CA GLN A 13 -7.78 -7.77 -7.10
C GLN A 13 -6.91 -8.45 -6.02
N TYR A 14 -6.08 -7.68 -5.29
CA TYR A 14 -5.25 -8.17 -4.19
C TYR A 14 -5.78 -7.77 -2.80
N SER A 15 -7.01 -7.26 -2.71
CA SER A 15 -7.62 -6.84 -1.44
C SER A 15 -7.65 -7.95 -0.38
N GLY A 16 -7.89 -9.21 -0.79
CA GLY A 16 -7.91 -10.37 0.12
C GLY A 16 -6.56 -10.71 0.75
N SER A 17 -5.45 -10.20 0.21
CA SER A 17 -4.09 -10.40 0.72
C SER A 17 -3.39 -9.07 1.05
N ALA A 18 -4.15 -7.99 1.25
CA ALA A 18 -3.67 -6.61 1.42
C ALA A 18 -2.53 -6.43 2.45
N PHE A 19 -2.51 -7.28 3.48
CA PHE A 19 -1.60 -7.22 4.63
C PHE A 19 -0.61 -8.39 4.70
N SER A 20 -0.51 -9.24 3.67
CA SER A 20 0.45 -10.35 3.66
C SER A 20 1.90 -9.91 3.42
N GLY A 21 2.10 -8.76 2.77
CA GLY A 21 3.42 -8.30 2.32
C GLY A 21 3.99 -9.05 1.11
N GLU A 22 3.20 -9.92 0.48
CA GLU A 22 3.68 -10.83 -0.57
C GLU A 22 4.17 -10.11 -1.83
N GLY A 23 3.50 -9.04 -2.26
CA GLY A 23 3.96 -8.25 -3.40
C GLY A 23 5.34 -7.63 -3.17
N ALA A 24 5.57 -7.04 -2.00
CA ALA A 24 6.88 -6.50 -1.63
C ALA A 24 7.92 -7.61 -1.48
N ARG A 25 7.53 -8.81 -1.00
CA ARG A 25 8.42 -9.97 -0.95
C ARG A 25 8.87 -10.41 -2.34
N GLN A 26 7.98 -10.43 -3.33
CA GLN A 26 8.31 -10.88 -4.68
C GLN A 26 9.17 -9.86 -5.44
N TYR A 27 8.81 -8.57 -5.37
CA TYR A 27 9.37 -7.54 -6.25
C TYR A 27 10.33 -6.57 -5.55
N GLY A 28 10.38 -6.58 -4.21
CA GLY A 28 11.11 -5.58 -3.43
C GLY A 28 10.40 -4.22 -3.41
N GLY A 29 11.08 -3.23 -2.86
CA GLY A 29 10.62 -1.85 -2.79
C GLY A 29 11.73 -0.94 -2.29
N ARG A 30 11.41 0.34 -2.09
CA ARG A 30 12.42 1.33 -1.64
C ARG A 30 13.10 0.95 -0.32
N PHE A 31 12.41 0.21 0.54
CA PHE A 31 12.87 -0.13 1.89
C PHE A 31 13.01 -1.64 2.14
N ASN A 32 12.85 -2.48 1.11
CA ASN A 32 13.05 -3.94 1.25
C ASN A 32 13.60 -4.57 -0.03
N SER A 33 14.54 -5.50 0.13
CA SER A 33 14.98 -6.37 -0.97
C SER A 33 13.95 -7.48 -1.23
N PRO A 34 13.90 -8.04 -2.46
CA PRO A 34 13.14 -9.26 -2.73
C PRO A 34 13.49 -10.38 -1.73
N GLY A 35 12.47 -11.15 -1.33
CA GLY A 35 12.54 -12.19 -0.29
C GLY A 35 12.04 -11.75 1.09
N ILE A 36 11.96 -10.44 1.37
CA ILE A 36 11.53 -9.90 2.67
C ILE A 36 10.12 -9.32 2.55
N PRO A 37 9.09 -9.88 3.22
CA PRO A 37 7.73 -9.35 3.15
C PRO A 37 7.60 -8.05 3.96
N VAL A 38 7.02 -7.02 3.33
CA VAL A 38 6.75 -5.72 3.95
C VAL A 38 5.39 -5.20 3.50
N VAL A 39 4.65 -4.58 4.43
CA VAL A 39 3.43 -3.83 4.13
C VAL A 39 3.76 -2.34 4.15
N TYR A 40 3.67 -1.70 2.99
CA TYR A 40 3.86 -0.25 2.88
C TYR A 40 2.58 0.51 3.22
N THR A 41 2.67 1.48 4.11
CA THR A 41 1.55 2.33 4.50
C THR A 41 1.94 3.81 4.48
N ALA A 42 0.96 4.69 4.31
CA ALA A 42 1.13 6.13 4.41
C ALA A 42 0.46 6.67 5.69
N GLY A 43 0.98 7.77 6.23
CA GLY A 43 0.38 8.43 7.40
C GLY A 43 -0.94 9.16 7.11
N SER A 44 -1.32 9.33 5.84
CA SER A 44 -2.56 10.00 5.43
C SER A 44 -3.07 9.48 4.09
N LEU A 45 -4.38 9.64 3.83
CA LEU A 45 -4.99 9.27 2.56
C LEU A 45 -4.40 10.06 1.36
N PRO A 46 -4.18 11.39 1.44
CA PRO A 46 -3.54 12.12 0.34
C PRO A 46 -2.13 11.62 0.02
N LEU A 47 -1.34 11.24 1.04
CA LEU A 47 -0.01 10.68 0.81
C LEU A 47 -0.08 9.30 0.13
N ALA A 48 -0.97 8.41 0.58
CA ALA A 48 -1.20 7.12 -0.07
C ALA A 48 -1.57 7.29 -1.56
N LEU A 49 -2.38 8.30 -1.87
CA LEU A 49 -2.80 8.62 -3.22
C LEU A 49 -1.61 9.03 -4.10
N VAL A 50 -0.81 10.00 -3.64
CA VAL A 50 0.35 10.48 -4.42
C VAL A 50 1.37 9.37 -4.64
N GLU A 51 1.71 8.61 -3.60
CA GLU A 51 2.64 7.47 -3.71
C GLU A 51 2.13 6.45 -4.75
N THR A 52 0.84 6.13 -4.74
CA THR A 52 0.23 5.23 -5.74
C THR A 52 0.35 5.79 -7.16
N MET A 53 0.07 7.08 -7.34
CA MET A 53 0.10 7.74 -8.66
C MET A 53 1.50 7.76 -9.30
N THR A 54 2.58 7.72 -8.51
CA THR A 54 3.95 7.70 -9.05
C THR A 54 4.27 6.45 -9.87
N GLY A 55 3.56 5.34 -9.62
CA GLY A 55 3.70 4.09 -10.36
C GLY A 55 2.71 3.90 -11.51
N LEU A 56 1.79 4.86 -11.73
CA LEU A 56 0.77 4.76 -12.77
C LEU A 56 1.24 5.43 -14.07
N GLU A 57 0.93 4.82 -15.20
CA GLU A 57 1.13 5.42 -16.52
C GLU A 57 0.00 6.40 -16.87
N ARG A 58 -1.22 6.12 -16.37
CA ARG A 58 -2.41 6.92 -16.58
C ARG A 58 -3.25 7.03 -15.32
N TYR A 59 -3.79 8.22 -15.06
CA TYR A 59 -4.58 8.47 -13.85
C TYR A 59 -5.85 7.63 -13.72
N ASP A 60 -6.45 7.16 -14.82
CA ASP A 60 -7.64 6.30 -14.75
C ASP A 60 -7.35 4.91 -14.18
N GLN A 61 -6.09 4.46 -14.18
CA GLN A 61 -5.67 3.20 -13.54
C GLN A 61 -5.92 3.22 -12.02
N LEU A 62 -5.99 4.41 -11.41
CA LEU A 62 -6.29 4.58 -9.99
C LEU A 62 -7.64 3.97 -9.60
N ARG A 63 -8.60 3.87 -10.54
CA ARG A 63 -9.92 3.25 -10.29
C ARG A 63 -9.85 1.79 -9.88
N ARG A 64 -8.70 1.13 -10.10
CA ARG A 64 -8.44 -0.25 -9.69
C ARG A 64 -7.97 -0.36 -8.24
N TYR A 65 -7.74 0.74 -7.55
CA TYR A 65 -7.18 0.73 -6.20
C TYR A 65 -8.26 0.96 -5.14
N VAL A 66 -8.14 0.22 -4.05
CA VAL A 66 -8.86 0.43 -2.79
C VAL A 66 -7.87 0.92 -1.73
N PHE A 67 -8.36 1.76 -0.81
CA PHE A 67 -7.55 2.37 0.24
C PHE A 67 -8.07 1.94 1.60
N PHE A 68 -7.31 1.08 2.28
CA PHE A 68 -7.64 0.65 3.63
C PHE A 68 -7.20 1.70 4.64
N ARG A 69 -8.09 2.08 5.56
CA ARG A 69 -7.74 2.78 6.80
C ARG A 69 -7.44 1.75 7.88
N VAL A 70 -6.25 1.81 8.48
CA VAL A 70 -5.75 0.81 9.43
C VAL A 70 -5.35 1.50 10.73
N GLY A 71 -5.73 0.91 11.87
CA GLY A 71 -5.20 1.30 13.19
C GLY A 71 -4.12 0.32 13.63
N ILE A 72 -2.99 0.85 14.09
CA ILE A 72 -1.90 0.08 14.68
C ILE A 72 -1.88 0.39 16.19
N PRO A 73 -1.97 -0.63 17.07
CA PRO A 73 -1.98 -0.46 18.52
C PRO A 73 -0.65 0.01 19.10
#